data_AF-A0A8X7NY06-F1
#
_entry.id   AF-A0A8X7NY06-F1
#
_cell.length_a   1.000
_cell.length_b   1.000
_cell.length_c   1.000
_cell.angle_alpha   90.00
_cell.angle_beta   90.00
_cell.angle_gamma   90.00
#
_symmetry.space_group_name_H-M   'P 1'
#
loop_
_entity.id
_entity.type
_entity.pdbx_description
1 polymer ?
#
loop_
_entity_poly.entity_id
_entity_poly.type
_entity_poly.pdbx_seq_one_letter_code
_entity_poly.pdbx_strand_id
1 'polypeptide(L)'
;MFLELHATSMLCLPSGECLRPDATVCAALMSAVYALMRVSVCLMESRNPPEDHDELIELVASDETGFLSLFSQQQLQEFMLFEREYRLSQLELQEELSSS
;
A
#
# COMPACT_ATOMS: atom_id res chain seq x y z
N MET A 1 2.55 -2.24 12.94
CA MET A 1 1.63 -2.18 14.12
C MET A 1 0.73 -0.93 14.19
N PHE A 2 1.13 0.27 13.71
CA PHE A 2 0.25 1.46 13.77
C PHE A 2 -0.81 1.52 12.64
N LEU A 3 -0.53 0.90 11.49
CA LEU A 3 -1.44 0.83 10.33
C LEU A 3 -2.62 -0.12 10.54
N GLU A 4 -2.38 -1.31 11.11
CA GLU A 4 -3.47 -2.24 11.50
C GLU A 4 -4.45 -1.59 12.46
N LEU A 5 -3.96 -0.90 13.49
CA LEU A 5 -4.84 -0.37 14.54
C LEU A 5 -5.83 0.68 14.01
N HIS A 6 -5.43 1.49 13.02
CA HIS A 6 -6.31 2.51 12.45
C HIS A 6 -7.28 1.93 11.40
N ALA A 7 -6.89 0.90 10.66
CA ALA A 7 -7.78 0.21 9.72
C ALA A 7 -8.81 -0.66 10.45
N THR A 8 -8.38 -1.44 11.44
CA THR A 8 -9.24 -2.30 12.26
C THR A 8 -10.19 -1.47 13.13
N SER A 9 -9.74 -0.32 13.67
CA SER A 9 -10.59 0.57 14.47
C SER A 9 -11.65 1.32 13.65
N MET A 10 -11.48 1.49 12.33
CA MET A 10 -12.51 2.09 11.48
C MET A 10 -13.55 1.07 10.98
N LEU A 11 -13.22 -0.23 11.00
CA LEU A 11 -14.08 -1.30 10.47
C LEU A 11 -14.81 -2.10 11.57
N CYS A 12 -14.30 -2.11 12.80
CA CYS A 12 -14.89 -2.83 13.92
C CYS A 12 -15.54 -1.86 14.93
N LEU A 13 -16.87 -1.89 15.03
CA LEU A 13 -17.56 -1.34 16.21
C LEU A 13 -17.15 -2.15 17.46
N PRO A 14 -17.13 -1.54 18.65
CA PRO A 14 -16.93 -2.27 19.92
C PRO A 14 -17.97 -3.39 20.15
N SER A 15 -19.05 -3.41 19.37
CA SER A 15 -20.11 -4.41 19.33
C SER A 15 -19.74 -5.72 18.59
N GLY A 16 -18.64 -5.76 17.84
CA GLY A 16 -18.24 -6.93 17.03
C GLY A 16 -18.99 -7.09 15.70
N GLU A 17 -19.79 -6.11 15.29
CA GLU A 17 -20.46 -6.08 13.98
C GLU A 17 -19.53 -5.43 12.94
N CYS A 18 -19.27 -6.13 11.84
CA CYS A 18 -18.52 -5.61 10.70
C CYS A 18 -19.41 -4.58 9.99
N LEU A 19 -19.06 -3.28 10.09
CA LEU A 19 -19.71 -2.26 9.28
C LEU A 19 -19.40 -2.56 7.81
N ARG A 20 -20.43 -2.57 6.95
CA ARG A 20 -20.17 -2.44 5.52
C ARG A 20 -19.36 -1.15 5.33
N PRO A 21 -18.13 -1.21 4.77
CA PRO A 21 -17.38 0.00 4.54
C PRO A 21 -18.22 0.88 3.62
N ASP A 22 -18.63 2.04 4.12
CA ASP A 22 -19.31 3.00 3.26
C ASP A 22 -18.31 3.49 2.19
N ALA A 23 -18.84 4.08 1.12
CA ALA A 23 -18.01 4.53 0.00
C ALA A 23 -16.88 5.51 0.42
N THR A 24 -17.05 6.21 1.54
CA THR A 24 -16.07 7.14 2.12
C THR A 24 -14.88 6.37 2.70
N VAL A 25 -15.13 5.27 3.42
CA VAL A 25 -14.06 4.43 3.99
C VAL A 25 -13.23 3.81 2.87
N CYS A 26 -13.86 3.28 1.83
CA CYS A 26 -13.15 2.74 0.67
C CYS A 26 -12.31 3.81 -0.06
N ALA A 27 -12.87 5.01 -0.25
CA ALA A 27 -12.16 6.13 -0.89
C ALA A 27 -10.96 6.62 -0.06
N ALA A 28 -11.10 6.69 1.27
CA ALA A 28 -10.03 7.07 2.18
C ALA A 28 -8.92 6.02 2.20
N LEU A 29 -9.27 4.73 2.24
CA LEU A 29 -8.31 3.63 2.19
C LEU A 29 -7.53 3.63 0.87
N MET A 30 -8.21 3.74 -0.27
CA MET A 30 -7.55 3.85 -1.58
C MET A 30 -6.59 5.04 -1.64
N SER A 31 -7.02 6.20 -1.15
CA SER A 31 -6.19 7.40 -1.12
C SER A 31 -4.97 7.22 -0.22
N ALA A 32 -5.11 6.53 0.91
CA ALA A 32 -4.01 6.21 1.81
C ALA A 32 -3.01 5.25 1.15
N VAL A 33 -3.48 4.16 0.54
CA VAL A 33 -2.63 3.20 -0.18
C VAL A 33 -1.85 3.89 -1.29
N TYR A 34 -2.52 4.73 -2.08
CA TYR A 34 -1.88 5.48 -3.16
C TYR A 34 -0.80 6.44 -2.63
N ALA A 35 -1.09 7.16 -1.53
CA ALA A 35 -0.12 8.04 -0.90
C ALA A 35 1.08 7.26 -0.36
N LEU A 36 0.86 6.12 0.28
CA LEU A 36 1.92 5.26 0.81
C LEU A 36 2.81 4.70 -0.30
N MET A 37 2.24 4.30 -1.44
CA MET A 37 3.03 3.84 -2.59
C MET A 37 3.90 4.96 -3.16
N ARG A 38 3.34 6.15 -3.34
CA ARG A 38 4.12 7.31 -3.78
C ARG A 38 5.24 7.68 -2.82
N VAL A 39 4.96 7.66 -1.52
CA VAL A 39 5.96 7.91 -0.48
C VAL A 39 7.03 6.83 -0.52
N SER A 40 6.67 5.56 -0.74
CA SER A 40 7.63 4.46 -0.85
C SER A 40 8.62 4.68 -1.99
N VAL A 41 8.14 5.10 -3.17
CA VAL A 41 9.01 5.46 -4.30
C VAL A 41 9.94 6.61 -3.94
N CYS A 42 9.43 7.71 -3.39
CA CYS A 42 10.28 8.85 -3.00
C CYS A 42 11.33 8.48 -1.91
N LEU A 43 10.95 7.64 -0.96
CA LEU A 43 11.85 7.13 0.06
C LEU A 43 12.95 6.24 -0.53
N MET A 44 12.58 5.37 -1.48
CA MET A 44 13.50 4.54 -2.25
C MET A 44 14.52 5.40 -3.04
N GLU A 45 14.05 6.44 -3.75
CA GLU A 45 14.91 7.40 -4.46
C GLU A 45 15.89 8.12 -3.52
N SER A 46 15.47 8.37 -2.28
CA SER A 46 16.32 8.98 -1.25
C SER A 46 17.32 8.01 -0.58
N ARG A 47 17.37 6.74 -1.05
CA ARG A 47 18.14 5.63 -0.47
C ARG A 47 17.75 5.25 0.96
N ASN A 48 16.49 5.49 1.32
CA ASN A 48 15.91 5.08 2.60
C ASN A 48 14.71 4.15 2.34
N PRO A 49 14.93 2.92 1.86
CA PRO A 49 13.83 2.02 1.54
C PRO A 49 12.93 1.78 2.76
N PRO A 50 11.60 1.89 2.62
CA PRO A 50 10.67 1.54 3.68
C PRO A 50 10.72 0.04 3.99
N GLU A 51 10.68 -0.32 5.28
CA GLU A 51 10.74 -1.71 5.75
C GLU A 51 9.46 -2.50 5.40
N ASP A 52 8.31 -1.82 5.33
CA ASP A 52 6.99 -2.45 5.23
C ASP A 52 6.36 -2.38 3.81
N HIS A 53 7.15 -2.11 2.76
CA HIS A 53 6.60 -1.99 1.39
C HIS A 53 5.92 -3.28 0.91
N ASP A 54 6.57 -4.42 1.16
CA ASP A 54 6.05 -5.72 0.74
C ASP A 54 4.76 -6.07 1.51
N GLU A 55 4.66 -5.70 2.79
CA GLU A 55 3.44 -5.87 3.60
C GLU A 55 2.28 -5.04 3.03
N LEU A 56 2.55 -3.83 2.54
CA LEU A 56 1.53 -2.99 1.91
C LEU A 56 1.02 -3.60 0.59
N ILE A 57 1.93 -4.16 -0.22
CA ILE A 57 1.57 -4.86 -1.46
C ILE A 57 0.71 -6.08 -1.14
N GLU A 58 1.13 -6.91 -0.18
CA GLU A 58 0.40 -8.09 0.26
C GLU A 58 -0.99 -7.74 0.82
N LEU A 59 -1.09 -6.68 1.63
CA LEU A 59 -2.35 -6.20 2.18
C LEU A 59 -3.36 -5.83 1.07
N VAL A 60 -2.89 -5.13 0.03
CA VAL A 60 -3.72 -4.75 -1.11
C VAL A 60 -4.11 -5.97 -1.94
N ALA A 61 -3.16 -6.87 -2.19
CA ALA A 61 -3.32 -8.05 -3.04
C ALA A 61 -4.06 -9.22 -2.38
N SER A 62 -4.19 -9.22 -1.05
CA SER A 62 -4.84 -10.29 -0.31
C SER A 62 -6.32 -10.44 -0.69
N ASP A 63 -6.70 -11.65 -1.09
CA ASP A 63 -8.11 -12.00 -1.35
C ASP A 63 -8.96 -11.89 -0.07
N GLU A 64 -8.35 -12.04 1.11
CA GLU A 64 -9.04 -11.96 2.40
C GLU A 64 -9.49 -10.53 2.74
N THR A 65 -8.71 -9.52 2.32
CA THR A 65 -9.05 -8.11 2.54
C THR A 65 -10.05 -7.60 1.50
N GLY A 66 -10.06 -8.22 0.32
CA GLY A 66 -10.90 -7.82 -0.81
C GLY A 66 -10.54 -6.43 -1.36
N PHE A 67 -9.41 -5.85 -0.96
CA PHE A 67 -9.05 -4.47 -1.30
C PHE A 67 -8.82 -4.29 -2.80
N LEU A 68 -8.26 -5.28 -3.51
CA LEU A 68 -8.15 -5.26 -4.97
C LEU A 68 -9.48 -4.89 -5.67
N SER A 69 -10.61 -5.36 -5.14
CA SER A 69 -11.93 -5.11 -5.74
C SER A 69 -12.42 -3.67 -5.59
N LEU A 70 -11.81 -2.89 -4.69
CA LEU A 70 -12.15 -1.49 -4.47
C LEU A 70 -11.51 -0.57 -5.52
N PHE A 71 -10.43 -1.02 -6.17
CA PHE A 71 -9.73 -0.24 -7.18
C PHE A 71 -10.48 -0.28 -8.51
N SER A 72 -10.62 0.89 -9.14
CA SER A 72 -10.92 0.94 -10.57
C SER A 72 -9.74 0.37 -11.37
N GLN A 73 -10.01 -0.06 -12.61
CA GLN A 73 -8.98 -0.57 -13.51
C GLN A 73 -7.84 0.44 -13.71
N GLN A 74 -8.15 1.74 -13.81
CA GLN A 74 -7.14 2.79 -13.96
C GLN A 74 -6.28 2.92 -12.69
N GLN A 75 -6.89 2.93 -11.50
CA GLN A 75 -6.15 3.03 -10.25
C GLN A 75 -5.25 1.81 -10.03
N LEU A 76 -5.68 0.62 -10.43
CA LEU A 76 -4.85 -0.58 -10.38
C LEU A 76 -3.67 -0.51 -11.35
N GLN A 77 -3.88 0.04 -12.55
CA GLN A 77 -2.78 0.30 -13.49
C GLN A 77 -1.77 1.28 -12.92
N GLU A 78 -2.24 2.39 -12.34
CA GLU A 78 -1.36 3.36 -11.67
C GLU A 78 -0.60 2.73 -10.50
N PHE A 79 -1.28 1.91 -9.70
CA PHE A 79 -0.67 1.16 -8.60
C PHE A 79 0.47 0.24 -9.08
N MET A 80 0.22 -0.55 -10.13
CA MET A 80 1.25 -1.43 -10.73
C MET A 80 2.42 -0.63 -11.31
N LEU A 81 2.17 0.58 -11.83
CA LEU A 81 3.25 1.46 -12.29
C LEU A 81 4.13 1.93 -11.13
N PHE A 82 3.53 2.33 -10.00
CA PHE A 82 4.30 2.70 -8.80
C PHE A 82 5.09 1.54 -8.21
N GLU A 83 4.50 0.35 -8.12
CA GLU A 83 5.21 -0.85 -7.68
C GLU A 83 6.43 -1.11 -8.59
N ARG A 84 6.24 -1.03 -9.92
CA ARG A 84 7.34 -1.20 -10.87
C ARG A 84 8.44 -0.17 -10.68
N GLU A 85 8.09 1.11 -10.53
CA GLU A 85 9.07 2.19 -10.27
C GLU A 85 9.85 1.91 -8.98
N TYR A 86 9.17 1.53 -7.90
CA TYR A 86 9.81 1.16 -6.64
C TYR A 86 10.82 0.02 -6.83
N ARG A 87 10.43 -1.06 -7.52
CA ARG A 87 11.29 -2.22 -7.78
C ARG A 87 12.49 -1.87 -8.66
N LEU A 88 12.33 -0.98 -9.64
CA LEU A 88 13.44 -0.50 -10.46
C LEU A 88 14.45 0.26 -9.61
N SER A 89 14.00 1.24 -8.82
CA SER A 89 14.87 1.99 -7.92
C SER A 89 15.55 1.09 -6.87
N GLN A 90 14.85 0.05 -6.39
CA GLN A 90 15.43 -0.97 -5.51
C GLN A 90 16.57 -1.73 -6.16
N LEU A 91 16.37 -2.20 -7.40
CA LEU A 91 17.39 -2.93 -8.15
C LEU A 91 18.61 -2.04 -8.45
N GLU A 92 18.39 -0.78 -8.84
CA GLU A 92 19.46 0.18 -9.09
C GLU A 92 20.31 0.41 -7.82
N LEU A 93 19.67 0.59 -6.66
CA LEU A 93 20.39 0.75 -5.39
C LEU A 93 21.18 -0.51 -5.01
N GLN A 94 20.59 -1.70 -5.22
CA GLN A 94 21.25 -2.96 -4.93
C GLN A 94 22.48 -3.17 -5.83
N GLU A 95 22.39 -2.82 -7.12
CA GLU A 95 23.50 -2.89 -8.07
C GLU A 95 24.65 -1.94 -7.67
N GLU A 96 24.33 -0.70 -7.29
CA GLU A 96 25.31 0.27 -6.79
C GLU A 96 26.06 -0.23 -5.55
N LEU A 97 25.35 -0.81 -4.57
CA LEU A 97 25.93 -1.35 -3.34
C LEU A 97 26.78 -2.60 -3.60
N SER A 98 26.43 -3.41 -4.60
CA SER A 98 27.22 -4.58 -4.99
C SER A 98 28.48 -4.24 -5.78
N SER A 99 28.53 -3.04 -6.35
CA SER A 99 29.65 -2.53 -7.16
C SER A 99 30.65 -1.67 -6.36
N SER A 100 30.36 -1.40 -5.08
CA SER A 100 31.24 -0.66 -4.14
C SER A 100 32.03 -1.61 -3.23
#